data_AF-A0A662V124-F1
#
_entry.id   AF-A0A662V124-F1
#
_cell.length_a   1.000
_cell.length_b   1.000
_cell.length_c   1.000
_cell.angle_alpha   90.00
_cell.angle_beta   90.00
_cell.angle_gamma   90.00
#
_symmetry.space_group_name_H-M   'P 1'
#
loop_
_entity.id
_entity.type
_entity.pdbx_description
1 polymer ?
#
loop_
_entity_poly.entity_id
_entity_poly.type
_entity_poly.pdbx_seq_one_letter_code
_entity_poly.pdbx_strand_id
1 'polypeptide(L)'
;MPGRRLFKRVVIVGPRTRAAERFAEELFPYFNRGVNGSVRTVWVERGYTEIWLEVPSRGERILLGVVRGRDPPLRAYRAVFWGAWRRLFGRP
;
A
#
# COMPACT_ATOMS: atom_id res chain seq x y z
N MET A 1 -6.53 -19.08 -22.37
CA MET A 1 -7.25 -18.33 -21.30
C MET A 1 -6.34 -17.22 -20.79
N PRO A 2 -6.68 -15.92 -20.84
CA PRO A 2 -5.77 -14.87 -20.38
C PRO A 2 -5.78 -14.80 -18.84
N GLY A 3 -5.06 -15.74 -18.22
CA GLY A 3 -4.83 -15.84 -16.78
C GLY A 3 -3.81 -14.83 -16.28
N ARG A 4 -4.10 -13.53 -16.38
CA ARG A 4 -3.30 -12.50 -15.72
C ARG A 4 -3.45 -12.64 -14.20
N ARG A 5 -2.63 -13.49 -13.58
CA ARG A 5 -2.41 -13.44 -12.13
C ARG A 5 -1.71 -12.11 -11.81
N LEU A 6 -2.51 -11.09 -11.50
CA LEU A 6 -2.06 -9.81 -10.95
C LEU A 6 -1.63 -10.05 -9.50
N PHE A 7 -0.47 -10.66 -9.30
CA PHE A 7 0.18 -10.61 -7.99
C PHE A 7 0.51 -9.14 -7.72
N LYS A 8 -0.17 -8.53 -6.76
CA LYS A 8 -0.03 -7.12 -6.40
C LYS A 8 0.53 -7.06 -4.98
N ARG A 9 1.78 -6.62 -4.81
CA ARG A 9 2.36 -6.40 -3.48
C ARG A 9 2.23 -4.92 -3.13
N VAL A 10 1.72 -4.59 -1.94
CA VAL A 10 1.78 -3.22 -1.41
C VAL A 10 3.04 -3.07 -0.58
N VAL A 11 3.81 -2.00 -0.83
CA VAL A 11 5.01 -1.66 -0.04
C VAL A 11 4.81 -0.32 0.63
N ILE A 12 4.90 -0.30 1.95
CA ILE A 12 4.81 0.92 2.77
C ILE A 12 6.22 1.27 3.24
N VAL A 13 6.71 2.46 2.90
CA VAL A 13 8.08 2.91 3.22
C VAL A 13 8.01 4.20 4.03
N GLY A 14 8.40 4.20 5.30
CA GLY A 14 8.34 5.40 6.12
C GLY A 14 8.67 5.18 7.60
N PRO A 15 8.44 6.17 8.47
CA PRO A 15 8.68 6.03 9.90
C PRO A 15 7.79 4.94 10.49
N ARG A 16 8.32 4.23 11.49
CA ARG A 16 7.58 3.19 12.20
C ARG A 16 6.65 3.83 13.24
N THR A 17 5.42 4.12 12.82
CA THR A 17 4.39 4.71 13.68
C THR A 17 3.28 3.70 13.96
N ARG A 18 2.57 3.85 15.08
CA ARG A 18 1.39 3.01 15.40
C ARG A 18 0.33 3.09 14.29
N ALA A 19 0.18 4.24 13.65
CA ALA A 19 -0.76 4.43 12.55
C ALA A 19 -0.34 3.66 11.29
N ALA A 20 0.95 3.69 10.94
CA ALA A 20 1.48 2.95 9.80
C ALA A 20 1.42 1.43 10.00
N GLU A 21 1.71 0.95 11.22
CA GLU A 21 1.57 -0.47 11.58
C GLU A 21 0.11 -0.94 11.47
N ARG A 22 -0.83 -0.22 12.10
CA ARG A 22 -2.26 -0.55 12.01
C ARG A 22 -2.78 -0.51 10.58
N PHE A 23 -2.30 0.43 9.76
CA PHE A 23 -2.67 0.48 8.35
C PHE A 23 -2.17 -0.75 7.60
N ALA A 24 -0.93 -1.20 7.83
CA ALA A 24 -0.39 -2.42 7.22
C ALA A 24 -1.19 -3.67 7.63
N GLU A 25 -1.56 -3.77 8.90
CA GLU A 25 -2.43 -4.83 9.43
C GLU A 25 -3.82 -4.82 8.78
N GLU A 26 -4.41 -3.63 8.59
CA GLU A 26 -5.68 -3.48 7.89
C GLU A 26 -5.62 -3.96 6.45
N LEU A 27 -4.52 -3.72 5.73
CA LEU A 27 -4.37 -4.16 4.34
C LEU A 27 -4.13 -5.66 4.20
N PHE A 28 -3.47 -6.29 5.18
CA PHE A 28 -3.08 -7.69 5.11
C PHE A 28 -4.23 -8.66 4.71
N PRO A 29 -5.43 -8.64 5.33
CA PRO A 29 -6.52 -9.53 4.95
C PRO A 29 -7.05 -9.28 3.52
N TYR A 30 -7.06 -8.02 3.03
CA TYR A 30 -7.52 -7.72 1.67
C TYR A 30 -6.61 -8.36 0.61
N PHE A 31 -5.30 -8.26 0.82
CA PHE A 31 -4.33 -8.77 -0.15
C PHE A 31 -4.12 -10.28 -0.02
N ASN A 32 -4.16 -10.83 1.20
CA ASN A 32 -3.95 -12.26 1.43
C ASN A 32 -5.17 -13.12 1.10
N ARG A 33 -6.41 -12.62 1.27
CA ARG A 33 -7.65 -13.39 0.99
C ARG A 33 -8.32 -13.05 -0.34
N GLY A 34 -8.10 -11.84 -0.91
CA GLY A 34 -8.89 -11.35 -2.05
C GLY A 34 -8.13 -11.09 -3.35
N VAL A 35 -6.82 -10.80 -3.30
CA VAL A 35 -6.07 -10.29 -4.46
C VAL A 35 -4.83 -11.15 -4.83
N ASN A 36 -4.56 -12.24 -4.12
CA ASN A 36 -3.28 -12.99 -4.24
C ASN A 36 -2.07 -12.04 -4.14
N GLY A 37 -2.08 -11.17 -3.14
CA GLY A 37 -1.05 -10.16 -2.91
C GLY A 37 -0.43 -10.26 -1.52
N SER A 38 0.58 -9.44 -1.26
CA SER A 38 1.17 -9.31 0.08
C SER A 38 1.42 -7.86 0.45
N VAL A 39 1.54 -7.59 1.75
CA VAL A 39 1.94 -6.27 2.27
C VAL A 39 3.35 -6.39 2.83
N ARG A 40 4.25 -5.50 2.40
CA ARG A 40 5.60 -5.36 2.94
C ARG A 40 5.76 -3.98 3.55
N THR A 41 6.34 -3.92 4.73
CA THR A 41 6.69 -2.65 5.38
C THR A 41 8.20 -2.49 5.42
N VAL A 42 8.69 -1.29 5.09
CA VAL A 42 10.10 -0.90 5.18
C VAL A 42 10.16 0.32 6.07
N TRP A 43 10.71 0.16 7.27
CA TRP A 43 10.80 1.22 8.25
C TRP A 43 12.07 2.03 8.03
N VAL A 44 11.91 3.33 7.80
CA VAL A 44 13.01 4.27 7.55
C VAL A 44 12.70 5.55 8.32
N GLU A 45 13.66 6.06 9.08
CA GLU A 45 13.51 7.33 9.82
C GLU A 45 13.49 8.51 8.84
N ARG A 46 12.31 8.81 8.29
CA ARG A 46 12.04 9.91 7.36
C ARG A 46 10.79 10.67 7.81
N GLY A 47 10.66 11.93 7.42
CA GLY A 47 9.50 12.77 7.77
C GLY A 47 8.21 12.48 6.98
N TYR A 48 8.12 11.35 6.27
CA TYR A 48 6.98 10.98 5.43
C TYR A 48 6.94 9.46 5.20
N THR A 49 5.77 8.96 4.78
CA THR A 49 5.57 7.58 4.34
C THR A 49 5.14 7.54 2.87
N GLU A 50 5.77 6.70 2.06
CA GLU A 50 5.35 6.36 0.70
C GLU A 50 4.59 5.04 0.69
N ILE A 51 3.56 4.96 -0.15
CA ILE A 51 2.77 3.75 -0.33
C ILE A 51 2.86 3.36 -1.82
N TRP A 52 3.42 2.19 -2.09
CA TRP A 52 3.69 1.68 -3.42
C TRP A 52 2.86 0.44 -3.72
N LEU A 53 2.51 0.27 -4.98
CA LEU A 53 1.99 -0.97 -5.55
C LEU A 53 3.03 -1.57 -6.48
N GLU A 54 3.59 -2.71 -6.11
CA GLU A 54 4.46 -3.50 -6.97
C GLU A 54 3.64 -4.53 -7.75
N VAL A 55 3.93 -4.65 -9.04
CA VAL A 55 3.43 -5.71 -9.92
C VAL A 55 4.63 -6.58 -10.30
N PRO A 56 4.97 -7.62 -9.52
CA PRO A 56 6.21 -8.37 -9.71
C PRO A 56 6.32 -9.01 -11.08
N SER A 57 5.20 -9.43 -11.68
CA SER A 57 5.17 -10.02 -13.02
C SER A 57 5.60 -9.07 -14.14
N ARG A 58 5.70 -7.77 -13.87
CA ARG A 58 6.14 -6.74 -14.82
C ARG A 58 7.38 -5.96 -14.37
N GLY A 59 7.85 -6.19 -13.13
CA GLY A 59 8.89 -5.35 -12.51
C GLY A 59 8.46 -3.89 -12.28
N GLU A 60 7.17 -3.58 -12.40
CA GLU A 60 6.64 -2.22 -12.30
C GLU A 60 6.33 -1.85 -10.84
N ARG A 61 6.63 -0.59 -10.48
CA ARG A 61 6.23 0.03 -9.22
C ARG A 61 5.40 1.26 -9.49
N ILE A 62 4.20 1.31 -8.93
CA ILE A 62 3.28 2.44 -9.05
C ILE A 62 3.19 3.10 -7.67
N LEU A 63 3.56 4.37 -7.58
CA LEU A 63 3.35 5.15 -6.36
C LEU A 63 1.84 5.40 -6.20
N LEU A 64 1.26 4.89 -5.12
CA LEU A 64 -0.13 5.16 -4.77
C LEU A 64 -0.24 6.53 -4.11
N GLY A 65 0.72 6.90 -3.28
CA GLY A 65 0.86 8.26 -2.79
C GLY A 65 1.76 8.39 -1.57
N VAL A 66 1.82 9.61 -1.04
CA VAL A 66 2.71 9.99 0.06
C VAL A 66 1.91 10.60 1.20
N VAL A 67 2.15 10.12 2.41
CA VAL A 67 1.61 10.67 3.65
C VAL A 67 2.73 11.44 4.34
N ARG A 68 2.59 12.77 4.44
CA ARG A 68 3.61 13.63 5.08
C ARG A 68 3.42 13.69 6.60
N GLY A 69 4.51 13.84 7.33
CA GLY A 69 4.55 13.98 8.78
C GLY A 69 5.25 12.80 9.47
N ARG A 70 5.78 13.06 10.66
CA ARG A 70 6.46 12.04 11.49
C ARG A 70 5.48 11.07 12.15
N ASP A 71 4.28 11.53 12.51
CA ASP A 71 3.20 10.69 13.05
C ASP A 71 1.83 11.04 12.41
N PRO A 72 1.61 10.70 11.13
CA PRO A 72 0.36 11.00 10.46
C PRO A 72 -0.80 10.15 11.01
N PRO A 73 -2.04 10.66 11.02
CA PRO A 73 -3.18 9.89 11.50
C PRO A 73 -3.56 8.78 10.51
N LEU A 74 -4.07 7.64 11.02
CA LEU A 74 -4.50 6.47 10.22
C LEU A 74 -5.41 6.83 9.04
N ARG A 75 -6.32 7.80 9.22
CA ARG A 75 -7.22 8.28 8.15
C ARG A 75 -6.48 8.82 6.92
N ALA A 76 -5.28 9.40 7.09
CA ALA A 76 -4.49 9.93 5.99
C ALA A 76 -3.96 8.80 5.10
N TYR A 77 -3.44 7.72 5.70
CA TYR A 77 -3.01 6.53 4.99
C TYR A 77 -4.16 5.90 4.19
N ARG A 78 -5.33 5.73 4.83
CA ARG A 78 -6.54 5.21 4.17
C ARG A 78 -6.97 6.09 2.99
N ALA A 79 -7.04 7.41 3.18
CA ALA A 79 -7.46 8.33 2.12
C ALA A 79 -6.52 8.28 0.92
N VAL A 80 -5.20 8.27 1.15
CA VAL A 80 -4.20 8.18 0.09
C VAL A 80 -4.32 6.85 -0.66
N PHE A 81 -4.30 5.73 0.07
CA PHE A 81 -4.30 4.41 -0.53
C PHE A 81 -5.61 4.13 -1.29
N TRP A 82 -6.77 4.27 -0.64
CA TRP A 82 -8.06 3.97 -1.28
C TRP A 82 -8.40 4.98 -2.38
N GLY A 83 -7.98 6.23 -2.22
CA GLY A 83 -8.10 7.25 -3.27
C GLY A 83 -7.33 6.84 -4.53
N ALA A 84 -6.09 6.36 -4.39
CA ALA A 84 -5.30 5.88 -5.52
C ALA A 84 -5.79 4.54 -6.07
N TRP A 85 -6.15 3.61 -5.19
CA TRP A 85 -6.68 2.29 -5.55
C TRP A 85 -7.92 2.39 -6.44
N ARG A 86 -8.88 3.25 -6.05
CA ARG A 86 -10.09 3.51 -6.83
C ARG A 86 -9.78 4.05 -8.22
N ARG A 87 -8.77 4.93 -8.36
CA ARG A 87 -8.34 5.45 -9.68
C ARG A 87 -7.73 4.35 -10.56
N LEU A 88 -7.00 3.41 -9.96
CA LEU A 88 -6.32 2.34 -10.71
C LEU A 88 -7.24 1.18 -11.10
N PHE A 89 -8.24 0.85 -10.28
CA PHE A 89 -9.04 -0.36 -10.46
C PHE A 89 -10.55 -0.13 -10.62
N GLY A 90 -11.03 1.11 -10.49
CA GLY A 90 -12.42 1.47 -10.77
C GLY A 90 -13.48 0.86 -9.84
N ARG A 91 -13.09 0.06 -8.84
CA ARG A 91 -13.96 -0.50 -7.80
C ARG A 91 -13.31 -0.35 -6.41
N PRO A 92 -14.10 -0.13 -5.34
CA PRO A 92 -13.61 -0.24 -3.96
C PRO A 92 -13.13 -1.66 -3.67
#